data_AF-A0A0R1HSG6-F1
#
_entry.id   AF-A0A0R1HSG6-F1
#
_cell.length_a   1.000
_cell.length_b   1.000
_cell.length_c   1.000
_cell.angle_alpha   90.00
_cell.angle_beta   90.00
_cell.angle_gamma   90.00
#
_symmetry.space_group_name_H-M   'P 1'
#
loop_
_entity.id
_entity.type
_entity.pdbx_description
1 polymer ?
#
loop_
_entity_poly.entity_id
_entity_poly.type
_entity_poly.pdbx_seq_one_letter_code
_entity_poly.pdbx_strand_id
1 'polypeptide(L)'
;MKKVLNITSAWYLAVSVAIGIVLPMLLTLANANDVVKIGVSLFVVNVIYAIAVGVVVGKSNHGLIFVFFFPIIFAIGVLFHLFQSVMILFALIYLCLSLLTWGISKN
;
A
#
# COMPACT_ATOMS: atom_id res chain seq x y z
N MET A 1 21.58 17.18 -3.91
CA MET A 1 20.65 16.05 -3.63
C MET A 1 20.17 16.10 -2.17
N LYS A 2 19.35 17.08 -1.76
CA LYS A 2 18.84 17.17 -0.38
C LYS A 2 17.49 17.88 -0.33
N LYS A 3 16.41 17.18 -0.73
CA LYS A 3 15.02 17.60 -0.44
C LYS A 3 14.00 16.47 -0.66
N VAL A 4 14.38 15.20 -0.45
CA VAL A 4 13.57 14.04 -0.86
C VAL A 4 12.61 13.55 0.25
N LEU A 5 12.77 14.03 1.48
CA LEU A 5 11.87 13.73 2.59
C LEU A 5 11.22 15.04 3.05
N ASN A 6 10.35 15.58 2.18
CA ASN A 6 9.43 16.61 2.62
C ASN A 6 8.46 15.95 3.61
N ILE A 7 8.07 16.62 4.68
CA ILE A 7 7.19 16.03 5.72
C ILE A 7 5.85 15.51 5.13
N THR A 8 5.49 16.03 3.95
CA THR A 8 4.39 15.63 3.08
C THR A 8 4.58 14.28 2.36
N SER A 9 5.75 13.64 2.41
CA SER A 9 5.98 12.30 1.86
C SER A 9 6.10 11.20 2.93
N ALA A 10 6.27 11.57 4.19
CA ALA A 10 6.39 10.63 5.30
C ALA A 10 5.09 9.85 5.56
N TRP A 11 3.93 10.44 5.26
CA TRP A 11 2.64 9.78 5.45
C TRP A 11 2.45 8.58 4.51
N TYR A 12 2.96 8.61 3.27
CA TYR A 12 2.90 7.44 2.37
C TYR A 12 3.65 6.26 2.99
N LEU A 13 4.81 6.51 3.58
CA LEU A 13 5.61 5.47 4.21
C LEU A 13 4.93 4.96 5.48
N ALA A 14 4.47 5.87 6.34
CA ALA A 14 3.77 5.53 7.58
C ALA A 14 2.48 4.72 7.34
N VAL A 15 1.66 5.12 6.37
CA VAL A 15 0.42 4.41 6.02
C VAL A 15 0.74 3.07 5.35
N SER A 16 1.78 3.01 4.51
CA SER A 16 2.22 1.74 3.92
C SER A 16 2.70 0.75 4.98
N VAL A 17 3.43 1.19 6.00
CA VAL A 17 3.83 0.36 7.15
C VAL A 17 2.62 -0.04 7.98
N ALA A 18 1.71 0.90 8.25
CA ALA A 18 0.50 0.62 9.02
C ALA A 18 -0.35 -0.46 8.34
N ILE A 19 -0.55 -0.38 7.03
CA ILE A 19 -1.39 -1.34 6.31
C ILE A 19 -0.62 -2.63 5.98
N GLY A 20 0.66 -2.54 5.64
CA GLY A 20 1.48 -3.68 5.25
C GLY A 20 1.99 -4.53 6.41
N ILE A 21 2.09 -3.98 7.63
CA ILE A 21 2.68 -4.66 8.80
C ILE A 21 1.76 -4.58 10.02
N VAL A 22 1.25 -3.38 10.37
CA VAL A 22 0.47 -3.24 11.62
C VAL A 22 -0.91 -3.88 11.50
N LEU A 23 -1.62 -3.67 10.39
CA LEU A 23 -2.93 -4.26 10.12
C LEU A 23 -2.92 -5.80 10.19
N PRO A 24 -2.02 -6.52 9.51
CA PRO A 24 -1.95 -7.98 9.64
C PRO A 24 -1.56 -8.45 11.03
N MET A 25 -0.68 -7.72 11.72
CA MET A 25 -0.32 -8.03 13.11
C MET A 25 -1.54 -7.94 14.03
N LEU A 26 -2.37 -6.89 13.89
CA LEU A 26 -3.62 -6.74 14.64
C LEU A 26 -4.64 -7.81 14.29
N LEU A 27 -4.80 -8.16 13.01
CA LEU A 27 -5.73 -9.22 12.60
C LEU A 27 -5.29 -10.61 13.08
N THR A 28 -3.98 -10.83 13.19
CA THR A 28 -3.42 -12.05 13.78
C THR A 28 -3.65 -12.08 15.28
N LEU A 29 -3.45 -10.97 15.98
CA LEU A 29 -3.72 -10.84 17.41
C LEU A 29 -5.21 -11.00 17.74
N ALA A 30 -6.10 -10.53 16.86
CA ALA A 30 -7.54 -10.69 16.99
C ALA A 30 -8.05 -12.10 16.64
N ASN A 31 -7.15 -13.04 16.29
CA ASN A 31 -7.49 -14.40 15.90
C ASN A 31 -8.54 -14.46 14.77
N ALA A 32 -8.49 -13.48 13.86
CA ALA A 32 -9.45 -13.38 12.76
C ALA A 32 -9.28 -14.55 11.79
N ASN A 33 -10.41 -15.03 11.25
CA ASN A 33 -10.41 -16.11 10.27
C ASN A 33 -9.66 -15.69 8.99
N ASP A 34 -9.03 -16.64 8.29
CA ASP A 34 -8.16 -16.36 7.13
C ASP A 34 -8.91 -15.65 6.00
N VAL A 35 -10.19 -15.98 5.80
CA VAL A 35 -11.07 -15.30 4.83
C VAL A 35 -11.21 -13.82 5.15
N VAL A 36 -11.36 -13.47 6.43
CA VAL A 36 -11.50 -12.07 6.89
C VAL A 36 -10.18 -11.33 6.73
N LYS A 37 -9.06 -11.97 7.09
CA LYS A 37 -7.72 -11.39 6.89
C LYS A 37 -7.46 -11.04 5.44
N ILE A 38 -7.75 -11.98 4.55
CA ILE A 38 -7.58 -11.83 3.10
C ILE A 38 -8.53 -10.73 2.58
N GLY A 39 -9.82 -10.80 2.93
CA GLY A 39 -10.83 -9.86 2.44
C GLY A 39 -10.57 -8.41 2.88
N VAL A 40 -10.24 -8.20 4.15
CA VAL A 40 -9.94 -6.87 4.70
C VAL A 40 -8.67 -6.31 4.08
N SER A 41 -7.59 -7.11 3.98
CA SER A 41 -6.37 -6.67 3.29
C SER A 41 -6.65 -6.30 1.84
N LEU A 42 -7.40 -7.13 1.10
CA LEU A 42 -7.76 -6.86 -0.29
C LEU A 42 -8.47 -5.52 -0.44
N PHE A 43 -9.52 -5.30 0.36
CA PHE A 43 -10.37 -4.14 0.24
C PHE A 43 -9.65 -2.85 0.67
N VAL A 44 -9.00 -2.87 1.84
CA VAL A 44 -8.32 -1.69 2.39
C VAL A 44 -7.11 -1.30 1.54
N VAL A 45 -6.29 -2.26 1.14
CA VAL A 45 -5.09 -2.00 0.34
C VAL A 45 -5.44 -1.59 -1.08
N ASN A 46 -6.21 -2.41 -1.79
CA ASN A 46 -6.35 -2.25 -3.23
C ASN A 46 -7.41 -1.21 -3.59
N VAL A 47 -8.51 -1.12 -2.83
CA VAL A 47 -9.60 -0.21 -3.16
C VAL A 47 -9.37 1.15 -2.54
N ILE A 48 -9.16 1.21 -1.23
CA ILE A 48 -9.08 2.50 -0.53
C ILE A 48 -7.70 3.13 -0.75
N TYR A 49 -6.65 2.39 -0.39
CA TYR A 49 -5.30 2.97 -0.35
C TYR A 49 -4.70 3.19 -1.75
N ALA A 50 -4.86 2.24 -2.68
CA ALA A 50 -4.33 2.40 -4.05
C ALA A 50 -4.93 3.60 -4.78
N ILE A 51 -6.25 3.78 -4.67
CA ILE A 51 -6.95 4.91 -5.30
C ILE A 51 -6.53 6.22 -4.65
N ALA A 52 -6.48 6.28 -3.31
CA ALA A 52 -6.04 7.48 -2.60
C ALA A 52 -4.62 7.88 -2.98
N VAL A 53 -3.67 6.94 -2.96
CA VAL A 53 -2.26 7.23 -3.32
C VAL A 53 -2.13 7.64 -4.77
N GLY A 54 -2.75 6.92 -5.72
CA GLY A 54 -2.66 7.26 -7.14
C GLY A 54 -3.25 8.63 -7.46
N VAL A 55 -4.40 8.98 -6.88
CA VAL A 55 -5.00 10.31 -7.02
C VAL A 55 -4.13 11.40 -6.40
N VAL A 56 -3.64 11.21 -5.16
CA VAL A 56 -2.86 12.26 -4.49
C VAL A 56 -1.51 12.48 -5.18
N VAL A 57 -0.84 11.41 -5.63
CA VAL A 57 0.41 11.51 -6.39
C VAL A 57 0.17 12.18 -7.75
N GLY A 58 -0.95 11.87 -8.42
CA GLY A 58 -1.35 12.48 -9.69
C GLY A 58 -1.63 13.97 -9.55
N LYS A 59 -2.50 14.37 -8.61
CA LYS A 59 -2.84 15.79 -8.36
C LYS A 59 -1.67 16.62 -7.86
N SER A 60 -0.85 16.06 -6.97
CA SER A 60 0.26 16.81 -6.35
C SER A 60 1.52 16.87 -7.22
N ASN A 61 1.49 16.27 -8.42
CA ASN A 61 2.64 16.11 -9.32
C ASN A 61 3.87 15.51 -8.61
N HIS A 62 3.63 14.69 -7.58
CA HIS A 62 4.67 14.02 -6.83
C HIS A 62 5.28 12.90 -7.70
N GLY A 63 6.55 12.57 -7.47
CA GLY A 63 7.24 11.54 -8.23
C GLY A 63 6.55 10.17 -8.10
N LEU A 64 6.47 9.43 -9.22
CA LEU A 64 5.94 8.06 -9.27
C LEU A 64 6.58 7.11 -8.24
N ILE A 65 7.76 7.46 -7.72
CA ILE A 65 8.46 6.73 -6.67
C ILE A 65 7.56 6.42 -5.45
N PHE A 66 6.58 7.29 -5.12
CA PHE A 66 5.69 7.12 -3.97
C PHE A 66 4.71 5.95 -4.13
N VAL A 67 4.38 5.58 -5.38
CA VAL A 67 3.53 4.42 -5.66
C VAL A 67 4.25 3.11 -5.31
N PHE A 68 5.58 3.07 -5.43
CA PHE A 68 6.37 1.86 -5.17
C PHE A 68 6.65 1.59 -3.69
N PHE A 69 6.42 2.55 -2.79
CA PHE A 69 6.68 2.35 -1.35
C PHE A 69 5.86 1.20 -0.76
N PHE A 70 4.57 1.17 -1.08
CA PHE A 70 3.67 0.14 -0.58
C PHE A 70 4.04 -1.28 -1.02
N PRO A 71 4.21 -1.59 -2.32
CA PRO A 71 4.56 -2.95 -2.74
C PRO A 71 5.90 -3.42 -2.18
N ILE A 72 6.88 -2.52 -1.99
CA ILE A 72 8.16 -2.87 -1.34
C ILE A 72 7.94 -3.24 0.13
N ILE A 73 7.22 -2.42 0.89
CA ILE A 73 6.93 -2.67 2.31
C ILE A 73 6.08 -3.93 2.48
N PHE A 74 5.10 -4.13 1.59
CA PHE A 74 4.23 -5.31 1.59
C PHE A 74 5.02 -6.59 1.28
N ALA A 75 5.94 -6.55 0.30
CA ALA A 75 6.83 -7.67 0.01
C ALA A 75 7.73 -8.01 1.20
N ILE A 76 8.24 -7.01 1.92
CA ILE A 76 8.98 -7.22 3.17
C ILE A 76 8.07 -7.92 4.21
N GLY A 77 6.83 -7.48 4.37
CA GLY A 77 5.85 -8.14 5.24
C GLY A 77 5.64 -9.63 4.90
N VAL A 78 5.53 -9.96 3.62
CA VAL A 78 5.43 -11.35 3.14
C VAL A 78 6.70 -12.15 3.45
N LEU A 79 7.89 -11.57 3.23
CA LEU A 79 9.19 -12.19 3.56
C LEU A 79 9.33 -12.52 5.06
N PHE A 80 8.80 -11.67 5.93
CA PHE A 80 8.74 -11.89 7.38
C PHE A 80 7.63 -12.87 7.82
N HIS A 81 7.01 -13.61 6.89
CA HIS A 81 5.92 -14.56 7.17
C HIS A 81 4.67 -13.94 7.83
N LEU A 82 4.49 -12.61 7.78
CA LEU A 82 3.28 -11.96 8.30
C LEU A 82 2.05 -12.26 7.42
N PHE A 83 2.27 -12.74 6.20
CA PHE A 83 1.23 -13.09 5.24
C PHE A 83 1.59 -14.38 4.48
N GLN A 84 0.56 -15.05 3.93
CA GLN A 84 0.76 -16.11 2.97
C GLN A 84 1.37 -15.56 1.67
N SER A 85 2.27 -16.31 1.04
CA SER A 85 2.98 -15.91 -0.19
C SER A 85 2.04 -15.51 -1.33
N VAL A 86 0.82 -16.08 -1.38
CA VAL A 86 -0.24 -15.71 -2.34
C VAL A 86 -0.63 -14.23 -2.26
N MET A 87 -0.50 -13.61 -1.08
CA MET A 87 -0.90 -12.21 -0.89
C MET A 87 0.02 -11.22 -1.63
N ILE A 88 1.19 -11.66 -2.14
CA ILE A 88 2.05 -10.83 -3.00
C ILE A 88 1.30 -10.31 -4.23
N LEU A 89 0.27 -11.04 -4.70
CA LEU A 89 -0.59 -10.61 -5.81
C LEU A 89 -1.35 -9.32 -5.49
N PHE A 90 -1.62 -9.03 -4.20
CA PHE A 90 -2.26 -7.78 -3.79
C PHE A 90 -1.35 -6.58 -3.98
N ALA A 91 -0.04 -6.74 -3.82
CA ALA A 91 0.92 -5.68 -4.16
C ALA A 91 0.89 -5.35 -5.66
N LEU A 92 0.70 -6.37 -6.50
CA LEU A 92 0.59 -6.20 -7.96
C LEU A 92 -0.71 -5.48 -8.35
N ILE A 93 -1.86 -5.91 -7.79
CA ILE A 93 -3.17 -5.28 -8.03
C ILE A 93 -3.16 -3.81 -7.58
N TYR A 94 -2.59 -3.54 -6.40
CA TYR A 94 -2.39 -2.18 -5.90
C TYR A 94 -1.60 -1.33 -6.90
N LEU A 95 -0.53 -1.88 -7.47
CA LEU A 95 0.33 -1.18 -8.44
C LEU A 95 -0.45 -0.82 -9.71
N CYS A 96 -1.25 -1.75 -10.24
CA CYS A 96 -2.12 -1.48 -11.39
C CYS A 96 -3.14 -0.38 -11.10
N LEU A 97 -3.85 -0.44 -9.96
CA LEU A 97 -4.89 0.54 -9.61
C LEU A 97 -4.31 1.93 -9.33
N SER A 98 -3.19 2.00 -8.62
CA SER A 98 -2.50 3.26 -8.31
C SER A 98 -1.91 3.92 -9.57
N LEU A 99 -1.36 3.16 -10.51
CA LEU A 99 -0.90 3.69 -11.80
C LEU A 99 -2.07 4.19 -12.67
N LEU A 100 -3.17 3.45 -12.69
CA LEU A 100 -4.37 3.83 -13.46
C LEU A 100 -4.97 5.14 -12.93
N THR A 101 -5.13 5.24 -11.62
CA THR A 101 -5.67 6.45 -10.96
C THR A 101 -4.70 7.62 -11.03
N TRP A 102 -3.39 7.38 -10.98
CA TRP A 102 -2.37 8.40 -11.26
C TRP A 102 -2.52 8.98 -12.67
N GLY A 103 -2.67 8.12 -13.69
CA GLY A 103 -2.86 8.54 -15.08
C GLY A 103 -4.11 9.39 -15.28
N ILE A 104 -5.23 8.99 -14.67
CA ILE A 104 -6.49 9.75 -14.73
C ILE A 104 -6.36 11.10 -14.01
N SER A 105 -5.68 11.12 -12.87
CA SER A 105 -5.64 12.31 -12.00
C SER A 105 -4.59 13.36 -12.42
N LYS A 106 -3.67 13.02 -13.33
CA LYS A 106 -2.67 13.93 -13.87
C LYS A 106 -3.20 14.75 -15.07
N ASN A 107 -4.37 14.37 -15.59
CA ASN A 107 -5.07 15.05 -16.69
C ASN A 107 -5.77 16.32 -16.19
#